data_AF-A0A918W3R9-F1
#
_entry.id   AF-A0A918W3R9-F1
#
_cell.length_a   1.000
_cell.length_b   1.000
_cell.length_c   1.000
_cell.angle_alpha   90.00
_cell.angle_beta   90.00
_cell.angle_gamma   90.00
#
_symmetry.space_group_name_H-M   'P 1'
#
loop_
_entity.id
_entity.type
_entity.pdbx_description
1 polymer ?
#
loop_
_entity_poly.entity_id
_entity_poly.type
_entity_poly.pdbx_seq_one_letter_code
_entity_poly.pdbx_strand_id
1 'polypeptide(L)'
;MTGLKPLGEEAPPEALALARALRDLFAGLAPLSVRRYAVRRSYDSGAVSRYFGGRRVPHWDFVRNLLGDVAEARGTEVPTEETVAMFKALHRAAVYASRGPVHRVRLLELQLAEADGEAQRAARSVRRLEETLDDRERRVRELRLQLRELRAEGDGGPGEYARLREEVRELREELERVRELHRRAEERCERLEHRLAEAEAAPPAVTPVVPPVVPPAVPAARPESPGREGAGGEGPGRAEPGRGGPGREDPDPYGLRIEGGGNTVHFYGAPPPMDEEAAAALSAQISYGTSEASGLLVDGRTVVSALEWDVATKARRLVRSVDVGGLTVPAEVREVSGVDGLAHKDVQLLVLELREPVPPPAVPVRLDRKPPIGSRLLASARNPYRPYSCLVDLRGRTGGLLRVVGEMDGALRGAPMFSERGGLVGFQISTYRNGTLGYLLPAAALDALTTVSLPG
;
A
#
# COMPACT_ATOMS: atom_id res chain seq x y z
N MET A 1 -1.83 -18.57 -35.82
CA MET A 1 -1.32 -19.12 -34.54
C MET A 1 0.21 -19.03 -34.51
N THR A 2 0.79 -17.83 -34.54
CA THR A 2 2.25 -17.65 -34.70
C THR A 2 2.89 -17.09 -33.43
N GLY A 3 3.79 -17.85 -32.81
CA GLY A 3 4.87 -17.32 -31.96
C GLY A 3 4.89 -17.69 -30.47
N LEU A 4 4.13 -18.67 -29.98
CA LEU A 4 4.31 -19.14 -28.60
C LEU A 4 5.45 -20.15 -28.52
N LYS A 5 6.45 -19.88 -27.66
CA LYS A 5 7.53 -20.83 -27.36
C LYS A 5 6.96 -22.13 -26.75
N PRO A 6 7.60 -23.28 -26.97
CA PRO A 6 7.25 -24.52 -26.26
C PRO A 6 7.27 -24.28 -24.75
N LEU A 7 6.44 -25.03 -24.01
CA LEU A 7 6.41 -24.98 -22.55
C LEU A 7 7.82 -25.33 -22.02
N GLY A 8 8.29 -24.64 -20.99
CA GLY A 8 9.62 -24.95 -20.43
C GLY A 8 9.60 -26.28 -19.68
N GLU A 9 10.50 -27.21 -19.99
CA GLU A 9 10.61 -28.52 -19.33
C GLU A 9 11.08 -28.43 -17.85
N GLU A 10 11.61 -27.28 -17.43
CA GLU A 10 12.17 -27.06 -16.08
C GLU A 10 11.17 -26.43 -15.08
N ALA A 11 9.90 -26.24 -15.45
CA ALA A 11 8.90 -25.61 -14.57
C ALA A 11 8.13 -26.65 -13.75
N PRO A 12 7.72 -26.32 -12.49
CA PRO A 12 6.90 -27.21 -11.69
C PRO A 12 5.57 -27.54 -12.38
N PRO A 13 5.04 -28.76 -12.21
CA PRO A 13 3.88 -29.25 -12.95
C PRO A 13 2.63 -28.37 -12.75
N GLU A 14 2.48 -27.74 -11.59
CA GLU A 14 1.40 -26.81 -11.27
C GLU A 14 1.52 -25.49 -12.06
N ALA A 15 2.74 -24.98 -12.26
CA ALA A 15 2.97 -23.79 -13.09
C ALA A 15 2.72 -24.09 -14.58
N LEU A 16 3.02 -25.32 -15.01
CA LEU A 16 2.68 -25.78 -16.36
C LEU A 16 1.17 -25.95 -16.56
N ALA A 17 0.45 -26.46 -15.56
CA ALA A 17 -1.00 -26.57 -15.59
C ALA A 17 -1.68 -25.19 -15.73
N LEU A 18 -1.24 -24.20 -14.94
CA LEU A 18 -1.73 -22.82 -15.08
C LEU A 18 -1.38 -22.24 -16.46
N ALA A 19 -0.15 -22.44 -16.93
CA ALA A 19 0.29 -21.91 -18.23
C ALA A 19 -0.52 -22.50 -19.41
N ARG A 20 -0.86 -23.79 -19.35
CA ARG A 20 -1.75 -24.44 -20.34
C ARG A 20 -3.14 -23.81 -20.31
N ALA A 21 -3.77 -23.72 -19.15
CA ALA A 21 -5.08 -23.10 -19.01
C ALA A 21 -5.10 -21.65 -19.51
N LEU A 22 -4.04 -20.87 -19.25
CA LEU A 22 -3.91 -19.50 -19.77
C LEU A 22 -3.77 -19.44 -21.29
N ARG A 23 -3.07 -20.41 -21.91
CA ARG A 23 -2.99 -20.50 -23.38
C ARG A 23 -4.34 -20.84 -24.00
N ASP A 24 -5.06 -21.77 -23.41
CA ASP A 24 -6.40 -22.18 -23.88
C ASP A 24 -7.39 -21.02 -23.76
N LEU A 25 -7.32 -20.28 -22.65
CA LEU A 25 -8.09 -19.06 -22.46
C LEU A 25 -7.72 -17.99 -23.51
N PHE A 26 -6.43 -17.74 -23.73
CA PHE A 26 -5.94 -16.77 -24.70
C PHE A 26 -6.29 -17.13 -26.15
N ALA A 27 -6.39 -18.42 -26.49
CA ALA A 27 -6.85 -18.88 -27.80
C ALA A 27 -8.28 -18.39 -28.11
N GLY A 28 -9.10 -18.15 -27.08
CA GLY A 28 -10.41 -17.54 -27.19
C GLY A 28 -10.41 -16.07 -27.66
N LEU A 29 -9.26 -15.40 -27.69
CA LEU A 29 -9.10 -14.02 -28.20
C LEU A 29 -8.61 -13.95 -29.65
N ALA A 30 -8.59 -15.07 -30.39
CA ALA A 30 -8.15 -15.07 -31.78
C ALA A 30 -8.96 -14.05 -32.61
N PRO A 31 -8.31 -13.19 -33.44
CA PRO A 31 -6.94 -13.31 -33.98
C PRO A 31 -5.83 -12.53 -33.23
N LEU A 32 -6.00 -12.19 -31.95
CA LEU A 32 -5.04 -11.33 -31.23
C LEU A 32 -3.69 -12.04 -30.96
N SER A 33 -2.57 -11.40 -31.32
CA SER A 33 -1.23 -11.91 -30.99
C SER A 33 -0.79 -11.52 -29.58
N VAL A 34 0.10 -12.32 -28.96
CA VAL A 34 0.63 -12.07 -27.60
C VAL A 34 1.27 -10.68 -27.48
N ARG A 35 2.01 -10.26 -28.51
CA ARG A 35 2.65 -8.93 -28.55
C ARG A 35 1.61 -7.81 -28.62
N ARG A 36 0.55 -8.00 -29.41
CA ARG A 36 -0.55 -7.02 -29.53
C ARG A 36 -1.37 -6.95 -28.24
N TYR A 37 -1.58 -8.08 -27.57
CA TYR A 37 -2.23 -8.15 -26.26
C TYR A 37 -1.42 -7.41 -25.18
N ALA A 38 -0.10 -7.67 -25.12
CA ALA A 38 0.80 -7.02 -24.18
C ALA A 38 0.78 -5.49 -24.36
N VAL A 39 0.81 -4.99 -25.60
CA VAL A 39 0.69 -3.54 -25.88
C VAL A 39 -0.67 -2.99 -25.46
N ARG A 40 -1.79 -3.67 -25.79
CA ARG A 40 -3.15 -3.22 -25.45
C ARG A 40 -3.35 -3.04 -23.94
N ARG A 41 -2.73 -3.90 -23.12
CA ARG A 41 -2.83 -3.87 -21.65
C ARG A 41 -1.58 -3.30 -20.96
N SER A 42 -0.67 -2.69 -21.72
CA SER A 42 0.60 -2.10 -21.22
C SER A 42 1.46 -3.07 -20.39
N TYR A 43 1.50 -4.35 -20.74
CA TYR A 43 2.37 -5.35 -20.14
C TYR A 43 3.69 -5.50 -20.91
N ASP A 44 4.75 -5.92 -20.20
CA ASP A 44 5.98 -6.37 -20.85
C ASP A 44 5.75 -7.65 -21.66
N SER A 45 6.04 -7.60 -22.96
CA SER A 45 5.85 -8.74 -23.86
C SER A 45 6.69 -9.97 -23.47
N GLY A 46 7.87 -9.75 -22.87
CA GLY A 46 8.72 -10.81 -22.33
C GLY A 46 8.12 -11.48 -21.09
N ALA A 47 7.48 -10.71 -20.21
CA ALA A 47 6.76 -11.22 -19.04
C ALA A 47 5.55 -12.04 -19.45
N VAL A 48 4.74 -11.55 -20.39
CA VAL A 48 3.58 -12.28 -20.92
C VAL A 48 3.99 -13.60 -21.58
N SER A 49 5.09 -13.58 -22.36
CA SER A 49 5.64 -14.81 -22.95
C SER A 49 6.12 -15.80 -21.89
N ARG A 50 6.72 -15.33 -20.79
CA ARG A 50 7.13 -16.17 -19.65
C ARG A 50 5.93 -16.73 -18.87
N TYR A 51 4.82 -15.99 -18.76
CA TYR A 51 3.57 -16.47 -18.15
C TYR A 51 2.96 -17.61 -18.95
N PHE A 52 2.75 -17.39 -20.26
CA PHE A 52 2.27 -18.46 -21.14
C PHE A 52 3.29 -19.60 -21.27
N GLY A 53 4.58 -19.35 -21.05
CA GLY A 53 5.63 -20.37 -21.04
C GLY A 53 5.71 -21.21 -19.77
N GLY A 54 4.99 -20.86 -18.70
CA GLY A 54 5.08 -21.51 -17.38
C GLY A 54 6.38 -21.23 -16.61
N ARG A 55 7.28 -20.41 -17.16
CA ARG A 55 8.58 -20.05 -16.54
C ARG A 55 8.43 -19.00 -15.44
N ARG A 56 7.26 -18.35 -15.35
CA ARG A 56 6.91 -17.40 -14.30
C ARG A 56 5.41 -17.47 -14.05
N VAL A 57 5.00 -17.45 -12.79
CA VAL A 57 3.58 -17.37 -12.44
C VAL A 57 3.12 -15.90 -12.53
N PRO A 58 2.04 -15.60 -13.29
CA PRO A 58 1.52 -14.24 -13.40
C PRO A 58 0.90 -13.74 -12.09
N HIS A 59 0.78 -12.42 -11.93
CA HIS A 59 -0.03 -11.84 -10.86
C HIS A 59 -1.52 -12.13 -11.11
N TRP A 60 -2.34 -12.16 -10.05
CA TRP A 60 -3.78 -12.44 -10.19
C TRP A 60 -4.49 -11.41 -11.08
N ASP A 61 -4.06 -10.14 -11.05
CA ASP A 61 -4.64 -9.09 -11.90
C ASP A 61 -4.47 -9.39 -13.40
N PHE A 62 -3.36 -10.00 -13.80
CA PHE A 62 -3.17 -10.43 -15.19
C PHE A 62 -4.19 -11.49 -15.60
N VAL A 63 -4.39 -12.50 -14.75
CA VAL A 63 -5.36 -13.59 -14.99
C VAL A 63 -6.79 -13.04 -15.04
N ARG A 64 -7.14 -12.15 -14.10
CA ARG A 64 -8.46 -11.49 -14.07
C ARG A 64 -8.71 -10.65 -15.32
N ASN A 65 -7.71 -9.88 -15.76
CA ASN A 65 -7.82 -9.06 -16.96
C ASN A 65 -7.99 -9.92 -18.22
N LEU A 66 -7.26 -11.04 -18.33
CA LEU A 66 -7.42 -11.98 -19.43
C LEU A 66 -8.80 -12.66 -19.45
N LEU A 67 -9.33 -13.03 -18.27
CA LEU A 67 -10.69 -13.57 -18.15
C LEU A 67 -11.74 -12.56 -18.61
N GLY A 68 -11.61 -11.30 -18.20
CA GLY A 68 -12.49 -10.22 -18.64
C GLY A 68 -12.42 -9.98 -20.15
N ASP A 69 -11.20 -9.93 -20.71
CA ASP A 69 -10.99 -9.75 -22.15
C ASP A 69 -11.64 -10.89 -22.96
N VAL A 70 -11.58 -12.13 -22.47
CA VAL A 70 -12.20 -13.30 -23.15
C VAL A 70 -13.72 -13.29 -23.00
N ALA A 71 -14.24 -12.92 -21.84
CA ALA A 71 -15.67 -12.78 -21.62
C ALA A 71 -16.25 -11.73 -22.59
N GLU A 72 -15.61 -10.56 -22.67
CA GLU A 72 -15.97 -9.47 -23.59
C GLU A 72 -15.94 -9.94 -25.06
N ALA A 73 -14.87 -10.65 -25.46
CA ALA A 73 -14.75 -11.19 -26.82
C ALA A 73 -15.80 -12.26 -27.16
N ARG A 74 -16.35 -12.96 -26.15
CA ARG A 74 -17.42 -13.96 -26.30
C ARG A 74 -18.82 -13.36 -26.15
N GLY A 75 -18.93 -12.05 -25.93
CA GLY A 75 -20.21 -11.36 -25.72
C GLY A 75 -20.84 -11.59 -24.35
N THR A 76 -20.08 -12.07 -23.36
CA THR A 76 -20.54 -12.19 -21.97
C THR A 76 -19.90 -11.09 -21.13
N GLU A 77 -20.70 -10.28 -20.42
CA GLU A 77 -20.18 -9.15 -19.64
C GLU A 77 -19.33 -9.58 -18.42
N VAL A 78 -19.54 -10.81 -17.92
CA VAL A 78 -18.88 -11.32 -16.72
C VAL A 78 -18.34 -12.74 -16.95
N PRO A 79 -17.09 -13.05 -16.57
CA PRO A 79 -16.59 -14.42 -16.57
C PRO A 79 -17.42 -15.32 -15.64
N THR A 80 -17.75 -16.54 -16.07
CA THR A 80 -18.49 -17.51 -15.25
C THR A 80 -17.79 -17.77 -13.91
N GLU A 81 -18.56 -17.82 -12.82
CA GLU A 81 -18.04 -18.03 -11.46
C GLU A 81 -17.19 -19.31 -11.35
N GLU A 82 -17.63 -20.39 -12.00
CA GLU A 82 -16.90 -21.66 -12.08
C GLU A 82 -15.51 -21.50 -12.73
N THR A 83 -15.43 -20.71 -13.81
CA THR A 83 -14.15 -20.45 -14.51
C THR A 83 -13.22 -19.62 -13.64
N VAL A 84 -13.75 -18.61 -12.95
CA VAL A 84 -12.96 -17.79 -12.02
C VAL A 84 -12.44 -18.64 -10.86
N ALA A 85 -13.28 -19.51 -10.29
CA ALA A 85 -12.89 -20.42 -9.21
C ALA A 85 -11.80 -21.41 -9.65
N MET A 86 -11.93 -22.00 -10.84
CA MET A 86 -10.92 -22.89 -11.43
C MET A 86 -9.57 -22.17 -11.61
N PHE A 87 -9.56 -20.97 -12.20
CA PHE A 87 -8.31 -20.21 -12.37
C PHE A 87 -7.71 -19.75 -11.04
N LYS A 88 -8.52 -19.43 -10.02
CA LYS A 88 -8.03 -19.16 -8.66
C LYS A 88 -7.33 -20.37 -8.06
N ALA A 89 -7.89 -21.57 -8.23
CA ALA A 89 -7.28 -22.80 -7.72
C ALA A 89 -5.95 -23.10 -8.41
N LEU A 90 -5.91 -23.03 -9.75
CA LEU A 90 -4.69 -23.22 -10.55
C LEU A 90 -3.62 -22.18 -10.25
N HIS A 91 -4.03 -20.91 -10.08
CA HIS A 91 -3.11 -19.82 -9.74
C HIS A 91 -2.47 -20.04 -8.37
N ARG A 92 -3.27 -20.38 -7.35
CA ARG A 92 -2.77 -20.73 -6.02
C ARG A 92 -1.79 -21.89 -6.07
N ALA A 93 -2.15 -23.00 -6.72
CA ALA A 93 -1.28 -24.18 -6.85
C ALA A 93 0.06 -23.82 -7.52
N ALA A 94 0.03 -23.05 -8.61
CA ALA A 94 1.24 -22.60 -9.29
C ALA A 94 2.09 -21.66 -8.42
N VAL A 95 1.48 -20.73 -7.67
CA VAL A 95 2.21 -19.86 -6.74
C VAL A 95 2.90 -20.69 -5.64
N TYR A 96 2.22 -21.69 -5.09
CA TYR A 96 2.79 -22.58 -4.07
C TYR A 96 3.97 -23.42 -4.58
N ALA A 97 3.95 -23.83 -5.86
CA ALA A 97 4.99 -24.68 -6.44
C ALA A 97 6.18 -23.89 -7.03
N SER A 98 5.99 -22.62 -7.41
CA SER A 98 6.93 -21.90 -8.27
C SER A 98 8.06 -21.13 -7.56
N ARG A 99 8.03 -20.98 -6.23
CA ARG A 99 9.05 -20.23 -5.47
C ARG A 99 9.29 -20.85 -4.11
N GLY A 100 10.56 -20.95 -3.72
CA GLY A 100 11.03 -21.73 -2.57
C GLY A 100 10.38 -21.38 -1.21
N PRO A 101 10.68 -22.17 -0.17
CA PRO A 101 9.99 -22.14 1.13
C PRO A 101 9.84 -20.74 1.73
N VAL A 102 10.88 -19.90 1.58
CA VAL A 102 10.91 -18.51 2.08
C VAL A 102 9.82 -17.62 1.50
N HIS A 103 9.46 -17.78 0.22
CA HIS A 103 8.38 -16.99 -0.39
C HIS A 103 7.00 -17.48 0.07
N ARG A 104 6.87 -18.79 0.31
CA ARG A 104 5.63 -19.39 0.82
C ARG A 104 5.35 -18.95 2.25
N VAL A 105 6.36 -18.95 3.12
CA VAL A 105 6.27 -18.42 4.49
C VAL A 105 5.82 -16.95 4.44
N ARG A 106 6.49 -16.12 3.65
CA ARG A 106 6.15 -14.68 3.52
C ARG A 106 4.73 -14.40 2.99
N LEU A 107 4.22 -15.27 2.11
CA LEU A 107 2.85 -15.14 1.62
C LEU A 107 1.82 -15.58 2.67
N LEU A 108 2.13 -16.62 3.47
CA LEU A 108 1.29 -17.08 4.57
C LEU A 108 1.26 -16.05 5.71
N GLU A 109 2.39 -15.43 6.03
CA GLU A 109 2.47 -14.31 6.98
C GLU A 109 1.58 -13.13 6.56
N LEU A 110 1.64 -12.73 5.28
CA LEU A 110 0.78 -11.66 4.77
C LEU A 110 -0.71 -12.03 4.86
N GLN A 111 -1.07 -13.26 4.50
CA GLN A 111 -2.45 -13.75 4.59
C GLN A 111 -2.94 -13.83 6.04
N LEU A 112 -2.06 -14.20 6.97
CA LEU A 112 -2.37 -14.25 8.40
C LEU A 112 -2.63 -12.83 8.93
N ALA A 113 -1.77 -11.87 8.60
CA ALA A 113 -1.95 -10.48 8.99
C ALA A 113 -3.28 -9.89 8.46
N GLU A 114 -3.65 -10.19 7.21
CA GLU A 114 -4.94 -9.78 6.65
C GLU A 114 -6.13 -10.42 7.40
N ALA A 115 -6.04 -11.73 7.68
CA ALA A 115 -7.08 -12.46 8.38
C ALA A 115 -7.28 -11.98 9.83
N ASP A 116 -6.18 -11.73 10.55
CA ASP A 116 -6.18 -11.17 11.91
C ASP A 116 -6.78 -9.75 11.93
N GLY A 117 -6.40 -8.91 10.96
CA GLY A 117 -7.01 -7.59 10.81
C GLY A 117 -8.53 -7.64 10.61
N GLU A 118 -9.05 -8.61 9.85
CA GLU A 118 -10.49 -8.85 9.73
C GLU A 118 -11.12 -9.34 11.03
N ALA A 119 -10.47 -10.26 11.74
CA ALA A 119 -10.94 -10.79 13.02
C ALA A 119 -11.05 -9.69 14.08
N GLN A 120 -10.02 -8.85 14.21
CA GLN A 120 -10.01 -7.71 15.12
C GLN A 120 -11.07 -6.66 14.77
N ARG A 121 -11.28 -6.37 13.48
CA ARG A 121 -12.36 -5.47 13.04
C ARG A 121 -13.73 -6.01 13.43
N ALA A 122 -13.97 -7.31 13.22
CA ALA A 122 -15.22 -7.95 13.61
C ALA A 122 -15.40 -7.93 15.14
N ALA A 123 -14.35 -8.22 15.92
CA ALA A 123 -14.37 -8.17 17.39
C ALA A 123 -14.71 -6.77 17.93
N ARG A 124 -14.16 -5.70 17.33
CA ARG A 124 -14.52 -4.32 17.69
C ARG A 124 -15.99 -4.03 17.41
N SER A 125 -16.51 -4.50 16.27
CA SER A 125 -17.93 -4.35 15.93
C SER A 125 -18.85 -5.12 16.88
N VAL A 126 -18.47 -6.33 17.30
CA VAL A 126 -19.18 -7.10 18.33
C VAL A 126 -19.32 -6.29 19.61
N ARG A 127 -18.20 -5.78 20.16
CA ARG A 127 -18.22 -5.00 21.40
C ARG A 127 -19.11 -3.76 21.32
N ARG A 128 -19.02 -3.01 20.22
CA ARG A 128 -19.86 -1.81 20.01
C ARG A 128 -21.35 -2.15 19.97
N LEU A 129 -21.71 -3.25 19.28
CA LEU A 129 -23.09 -3.70 19.18
C LEU A 129 -23.62 -4.20 20.54
N GLU A 130 -22.79 -4.89 21.33
CA GLU A 130 -23.12 -5.30 22.70
C GLU A 130 -23.39 -4.11 23.60
N GLU A 131 -22.51 -3.11 23.63
CA GLU A 131 -22.71 -1.87 24.41
C GLU A 131 -24.00 -1.14 23.99
N THR A 132 -24.23 -1.02 22.69
CA THR A 132 -25.45 -0.38 22.16
C THR A 132 -26.70 -1.16 22.55
N LEU A 133 -26.64 -2.50 22.52
CA LEU A 133 -27.75 -3.36 22.91
C LEU A 133 -28.07 -3.20 24.40
N ASP A 134 -27.05 -3.19 25.27
CA ASP A 134 -27.20 -3.00 26.72
C ASP A 134 -27.86 -1.66 27.06
N ASP A 135 -27.46 -0.57 26.37
CA ASP A 135 -28.08 0.74 26.51
C ASP A 135 -29.56 0.73 26.14
N ARG A 136 -29.90 0.12 25.00
CA ARG A 136 -31.29 0.05 24.53
C ARG A 136 -32.16 -0.83 25.41
N GLU A 137 -31.62 -1.94 25.92
CA GLU A 137 -32.31 -2.79 26.87
C GLU A 137 -32.57 -2.09 28.21
N ARG A 138 -31.60 -1.31 28.71
CA ARG A 138 -31.80 -0.44 29.88
C ARG A 138 -32.96 0.52 29.64
N ARG A 139 -32.96 1.21 28.50
CA ARG A 139 -34.02 2.16 28.15
C ARG A 139 -35.40 1.49 28.03
N VAL A 140 -35.47 0.28 27.47
CA VAL A 140 -36.72 -0.51 27.40
C VAL A 140 -37.21 -0.87 28.81
N ARG A 141 -36.30 -1.22 29.74
CA ARG A 141 -36.68 -1.51 31.14
C ARG A 141 -37.20 -0.26 31.85
N GLU A 142 -36.54 0.89 31.69
CA GLU A 142 -36.99 2.18 32.24
C GLU A 142 -38.38 2.56 31.72
N LEU A 143 -38.60 2.54 30.41
CA LEU A 143 -39.89 2.86 29.81
C LEU A 143 -41.00 1.88 30.24
N ARG A 144 -40.67 0.61 30.48
CA ARG A 144 -41.65 -0.34 31.06
C ARG A 144 -42.08 0.05 32.47
N LEU A 145 -41.16 0.55 33.29
CA LEU A 145 -41.47 1.00 34.64
C LEU A 145 -42.35 2.25 34.58
N GLN A 146 -41.97 3.24 33.77
CA GLN A 146 -42.74 4.47 33.55
C GLN A 146 -44.15 4.18 32.98
N LEU A 147 -44.27 3.25 32.02
CA LEU A 147 -45.58 2.83 31.50
C LEU A 147 -46.44 2.10 32.54
N ARG A 148 -45.84 1.39 33.50
CA ARG A 148 -46.58 0.77 34.61
C ARG A 148 -47.09 1.82 35.60
N GLU A 149 -46.27 2.82 35.89
CA GLU A 149 -46.62 3.98 36.73
C GLU A 149 -47.74 4.81 36.07
N LEU A 150 -47.59 5.16 34.79
CA LEU A 150 -48.58 5.95 34.03
C LEU A 150 -49.88 5.17 33.72
N ARG A 151 -49.83 3.85 33.55
CA ARG A 151 -51.06 3.04 33.41
C ARG A 151 -51.88 2.98 34.69
N ALA A 152 -51.32 3.32 35.85
CA ALA A 152 -52.08 3.54 37.07
C ALA A 152 -52.84 4.88 37.06
N GLU A 153 -52.47 5.82 36.18
CA GLU A 153 -53.04 7.18 36.08
C GLU A 153 -53.90 7.42 34.83
N GLY A 154 -53.90 6.47 33.87
CA GLY A 154 -54.78 6.51 32.70
C GLY A 154 -54.21 7.32 31.53
N ASP A 155 -53.87 6.59 30.47
CA ASP A 155 -53.50 7.09 29.14
C ASP A 155 -52.02 7.54 28.95
N GLY A 156 -51.16 6.57 28.62
CA GLY A 156 -49.76 6.79 28.24
C GLY A 156 -49.34 5.88 27.07
N GLY A 157 -48.91 6.49 25.97
CA GLY A 157 -48.85 5.90 24.63
C GLY A 157 -47.91 4.70 24.40
N PRO A 158 -48.37 3.59 23.78
CA PRO A 158 -47.61 2.35 23.55
C PRO A 158 -46.58 2.38 22.40
N GLY A 159 -46.48 3.48 21.65
CA GLY A 159 -45.72 3.55 20.39
C GLY A 159 -44.19 3.52 20.54
N GLU A 160 -43.62 4.28 21.48
CA GLU A 160 -42.17 4.37 21.68
C GLU A 160 -41.59 3.04 22.19
N TYR A 161 -42.31 2.37 23.10
CA TYR A 161 -41.94 1.07 23.61
C TYR A 161 -41.93 -0.03 22.53
N ALA A 162 -42.93 -0.03 21.64
CA ALA A 162 -42.98 -0.97 20.52
C ALA A 162 -41.81 -0.75 19.56
N ARG A 163 -41.50 0.52 19.24
CA ARG A 163 -40.38 0.90 18.38
C ARG A 163 -39.03 0.47 18.95
N LEU A 164 -38.76 0.73 20.24
CA LEU A 164 -37.49 0.34 20.87
C LEU A 164 -37.34 -1.18 20.99
N ARG A 165 -38.45 -1.92 21.17
CA ARG A 165 -38.41 -3.39 21.14
C ARG A 165 -37.99 -3.93 19.79
N GLU A 166 -38.48 -3.31 18.72
CA GLU A 166 -38.12 -3.67 17.36
C GLU A 166 -36.65 -3.36 17.05
N GLU A 167 -36.17 -2.19 17.47
CA GLU A 167 -34.75 -1.81 17.34
C GLU A 167 -33.83 -2.79 18.11
N VAL A 168 -34.23 -3.24 19.31
CA VAL A 168 -33.50 -4.28 20.07
C VAL A 168 -33.48 -5.62 19.32
N ARG A 169 -34.56 -5.98 18.62
CA ARG A 169 -34.62 -7.21 17.81
C ARG A 169 -33.63 -7.13 16.65
N GLU A 170 -33.64 -6.02 15.90
CA GLU A 170 -32.74 -5.77 14.77
C GLU A 170 -31.27 -5.78 15.20
N LEU A 171 -30.93 -5.11 16.31
CA LEU A 171 -29.57 -5.07 16.85
C LEU A 171 -29.05 -6.46 17.26
N ARG A 172 -29.92 -7.32 17.79
CA ARG A 172 -29.56 -8.71 18.13
C ARG A 172 -29.26 -9.55 16.89
N GLU A 173 -30.09 -9.42 15.85
CA GLU A 173 -29.88 -10.09 14.57
C GLU A 173 -28.59 -9.61 13.86
N GLU A 174 -28.26 -8.32 13.99
CA GLU A 174 -26.98 -7.78 13.50
C GLU A 174 -25.79 -8.31 14.32
N LEU A 175 -25.91 -8.34 15.65
CA LEU A 175 -24.88 -8.87 16.54
C LEU A 175 -24.56 -10.35 16.24
N GLU A 176 -25.57 -11.19 16.04
CA GLU A 176 -25.38 -12.59 15.66
C GLU A 176 -24.64 -12.73 14.32
N ARG A 177 -25.02 -11.94 13.31
CA ARG A 177 -24.33 -11.94 12.01
C ARG A 177 -22.87 -11.52 12.14
N VAL A 178 -22.57 -10.50 12.94
CA VAL A 178 -21.19 -10.03 13.13
C VAL A 178 -20.37 -11.03 13.95
N ARG A 179 -20.95 -11.68 14.96
CA ARG A 179 -20.30 -12.78 15.71
C ARG A 179 -19.95 -13.96 14.80
N GLU A 180 -20.85 -14.32 13.88
CA GLU A 180 -20.58 -15.36 12.88
C GLU A 180 -19.41 -14.98 11.97
N LEU A 181 -19.36 -13.73 11.50
CA LEU A 181 -18.23 -13.24 10.70
C LEU A 181 -16.92 -13.24 11.48
N HIS A 182 -16.95 -12.83 12.75
CA HIS A 182 -15.80 -12.88 13.64
C HIS A 182 -15.28 -14.32 13.77
N ARG A 183 -16.15 -15.29 14.09
CA ARG A 183 -15.78 -16.70 14.20
C ARG A 183 -15.14 -17.23 12.91
N ARG A 184 -15.71 -16.94 11.74
CA ARG A 184 -15.15 -17.36 10.45
C ARG A 184 -13.78 -16.75 10.17
N ALA A 185 -13.56 -15.52 10.62
CA ALA A 185 -12.27 -14.85 10.50
C ALA A 185 -11.22 -15.51 11.40
N GLU A 186 -11.57 -15.80 12.66
CA GLU A 186 -10.72 -16.53 13.62
C GLU A 186 -10.35 -17.93 13.10
N GLU A 187 -11.33 -18.73 12.66
CA GLU A 187 -11.07 -20.06 12.07
C GLU A 187 -10.13 -19.98 10.85
N ARG A 188 -10.13 -18.87 10.12
CA ARG A 188 -9.22 -18.65 9.00
C ARG A 188 -7.82 -18.29 9.49
N CYS A 189 -7.69 -17.52 10.57
CA CYS A 189 -6.41 -17.27 11.24
C CYS A 189 -5.79 -18.59 11.69
N GLU A 190 -6.53 -19.39 12.46
CA GLU A 190 -6.06 -20.71 12.95
C GLU A 190 -5.57 -21.61 11.81
N ARG A 191 -6.32 -21.68 10.70
CA ARG A 191 -5.89 -22.46 9.51
C ARG A 191 -4.62 -21.90 8.86
N LEU A 192 -4.42 -20.59 8.86
CA LEU A 192 -3.23 -19.97 8.27
C LEU A 192 -2.02 -20.14 9.17
N GLU A 193 -2.18 -20.03 10.50
CA GLU A 193 -1.15 -20.32 11.50
C GLU A 193 -0.68 -21.77 11.40
N HIS A 194 -1.61 -22.73 11.30
CA HIS A 194 -1.26 -24.14 11.13
C HIS A 194 -0.42 -24.36 9.86
N ARG A 195 -0.82 -23.75 8.74
CA ARG A 195 -0.11 -23.86 7.46
C ARG A 195 1.24 -23.13 7.46
N LEU A 196 1.36 -22.05 8.24
CA LEU A 196 2.61 -21.34 8.45
C LEU A 196 3.59 -22.23 9.24
N ALA A 197 3.13 -22.82 10.35
CA ALA A 197 3.92 -23.76 11.15
C ALA A 197 4.40 -24.98 10.33
N GLU A 198 3.54 -25.55 9.48
CA GLU A 198 3.93 -26.63 8.56
C GLU A 198 4.98 -26.17 7.53
N ALA A 199 4.87 -24.94 7.03
CA ALA A 199 5.80 -24.40 6.03
C ALA A 199 7.17 -24.04 6.65
N GLU A 200 7.19 -23.60 7.91
CA GLU A 200 8.40 -23.33 8.68
C GLU A 200 9.11 -24.63 9.12
N ALA A 201 8.36 -25.69 9.41
CA ALA A 201 8.91 -26.98 9.80
C ALA A 201 9.50 -27.80 8.63
N ALA A 202 9.24 -27.42 7.38
CA ALA A 202 9.74 -28.13 6.21
C ALA A 202 11.25 -27.85 5.99
N PRO A 203 12.14 -28.84 6.05
CA PRO A 203 13.58 -28.62 5.86
C PRO A 203 13.88 -28.17 4.42
N PRO A 204 14.89 -27.31 4.19
CA PRO A 204 15.32 -26.97 2.85
C PRO A 204 15.86 -28.24 2.19
N ALA A 205 15.25 -28.64 1.07
CA ALA A 205 15.72 -29.76 0.28
C ALA A 205 17.18 -29.47 -0.16
N VAL A 206 18.14 -30.13 0.47
CA VAL A 206 19.54 -30.09 0.07
C VAL A 206 19.64 -30.84 -1.25
N THR A 207 19.66 -30.12 -2.37
CA THR A 207 20.05 -30.69 -3.65
C THR A 207 21.54 -31.00 -3.59
N PRO A 208 21.97 -32.25 -3.82
CA PRO A 208 23.39 -32.58 -3.88
C PRO A 208 24.00 -31.84 -5.08
N VAL A 209 24.91 -30.92 -4.80
CA VAL A 209 25.71 -30.22 -5.82
C VAL A 209 26.61 -31.26 -6.49
N VAL A 210 26.24 -31.68 -7.71
CA VAL A 210 27.14 -32.45 -8.57
C VAL A 210 28.24 -31.49 -9.05
N PRO A 211 29.52 -31.74 -8.77
CA PRO A 211 30.60 -30.86 -9.20
C PRO A 211 30.68 -30.83 -10.74
N PRO A 212 31.00 -29.67 -11.35
CA PRO A 212 31.05 -29.53 -12.80
C PRO A 212 32.18 -30.39 -13.38
N VAL A 213 31.81 -31.32 -14.25
CA VAL A 213 32.74 -32.09 -15.08
C VAL A 213 33.37 -31.14 -16.09
N VAL A 214 34.68 -30.95 -15.97
CA VAL A 214 35.51 -30.21 -16.94
C VAL A 214 35.68 -31.08 -18.19
N PRO A 215 35.25 -30.65 -19.38
CA PRO A 215 35.52 -31.39 -20.62
C PRO A 215 37.02 -31.30 -21.00
N PRO A 216 37.60 -32.36 -21.60
CA PRO A 216 39.03 -32.42 -21.92
C PRO A 216 39.41 -31.44 -23.04
N ALA A 217 40.58 -30.83 -22.86
CA ALA A 217 41.17 -29.86 -23.78
C ALA A 217 41.52 -30.49 -25.14
N VAL A 218 41.09 -29.81 -26.21
CA VAL A 218 41.54 -30.07 -27.59
C VAL A 218 42.94 -29.47 -27.78
N PRO A 219 43.93 -30.20 -28.31
CA PRO A 219 45.27 -29.66 -28.52
C PRO A 219 45.30 -28.71 -29.72
N ALA A 220 45.75 -27.47 -29.49
CA ALA A 220 45.95 -26.45 -30.51
C ALA A 220 47.17 -26.79 -31.39
N ALA A 221 46.95 -26.74 -32.71
CA ALA A 221 47.99 -26.85 -33.73
C ALA A 221 48.86 -25.59 -33.76
N ARG A 222 50.17 -25.81 -33.93
CA ARG A 222 51.21 -24.80 -34.16
C ARG A 222 50.98 -24.05 -35.49
N PRO A 223 51.24 -22.74 -35.55
CA PRO A 223 51.68 -22.10 -36.77
C PRO A 223 53.18 -21.72 -36.68
N GLU A 224 53.89 -22.08 -37.73
CA GLU A 224 55.29 -21.74 -37.98
C GLU A 224 55.46 -20.24 -38.26
N SER A 225 56.55 -19.68 -37.77
CA SER A 225 57.07 -18.36 -38.17
C SER A 225 58.08 -18.51 -39.31
N PRO A 226 58.19 -17.52 -40.20
CA PRO A 226 59.39 -16.66 -40.20
C PRO A 226 58.99 -15.18 -40.40
N GLY A 227 59.68 -14.13 -39.98
CA GLY A 227 61.07 -13.91 -39.58
C GLY A 227 61.58 -12.69 -40.35
N ARG A 228 61.71 -11.51 -39.71
CA ARG A 228 62.82 -10.53 -39.86
C ARG A 228 62.52 -9.14 -39.25
N GLU A 229 63.43 -8.77 -38.34
CA GLU A 229 64.21 -7.52 -38.25
C GLU A 229 63.53 -6.14 -38.38
N GLY A 230 63.73 -5.29 -37.35
CA GLY A 230 63.79 -3.83 -37.54
C GLY A 230 63.40 -2.94 -36.36
N ALA A 231 64.34 -2.72 -35.43
CA ALA A 231 64.64 -1.47 -34.73
C ALA A 231 63.55 -0.64 -33.99
N GLY A 232 63.74 -0.53 -32.66
CA GLY A 232 64.05 0.75 -32.00
C GLY A 232 62.89 1.71 -31.67
N GLY A 233 62.58 1.85 -30.38
CA GLY A 233 61.76 2.95 -29.87
C GLY A 233 61.36 2.77 -28.41
N GLU A 234 62.21 3.23 -27.49
CA GLU A 234 61.91 3.38 -26.06
C GLU A 234 60.89 4.52 -25.82
N GLY A 235 59.93 4.28 -24.92
CA GLY A 235 59.00 5.30 -24.43
C GLY A 235 58.00 4.71 -23.40
N PRO A 236 57.97 5.18 -22.14
CA PRO A 236 57.31 4.47 -21.05
C PRO A 236 55.84 4.85 -20.89
N GLY A 237 54.97 3.86 -20.65
CA GLY A 237 53.56 4.13 -20.41
C GLY A 237 52.74 2.93 -19.95
N ARG A 238 52.39 2.97 -18.66
CA ARG A 238 51.16 2.45 -18.04
C ARG A 238 51.02 0.96 -17.66
N ALA A 239 50.78 0.82 -16.35
CA ALA A 239 49.64 0.14 -15.72
C ALA A 239 49.72 -1.39 -15.57
N GLU A 240 50.09 -1.81 -14.36
CA GLU A 240 49.70 -3.10 -13.80
C GLU A 240 48.19 -3.13 -13.47
N PRO A 241 47.46 -4.18 -13.85
CA PRO A 241 46.18 -4.53 -13.24
C PRO A 241 46.40 -5.71 -12.29
N GLY A 242 46.39 -5.43 -10.98
CA GLY A 242 46.61 -6.41 -9.93
C GLY A 242 45.42 -6.55 -8.98
N ARG A 243 44.78 -7.72 -9.05
CA ARG A 243 44.05 -8.44 -7.99
C ARG A 243 42.59 -8.08 -7.71
N GLY A 244 41.74 -9.06 -8.02
CA GLY A 244 40.31 -9.08 -7.74
C GLY A 244 39.98 -9.26 -6.26
N GLY A 245 38.91 -8.57 -5.86
CA GLY A 245 38.16 -8.82 -4.63
C GLY A 245 36.92 -9.69 -4.93
N PRO A 246 36.38 -10.37 -3.90
CA PRO A 246 35.25 -11.28 -4.04
C PRO A 246 33.97 -10.54 -4.45
N GLY A 247 33.16 -11.22 -5.26
CA GLY A 247 31.96 -10.71 -5.91
C GLY A 247 31.01 -10.03 -4.93
N ARG A 248 30.86 -8.72 -5.09
CA ARG A 248 29.68 -7.98 -4.65
C ARG A 248 28.51 -8.49 -5.46
N GLU A 249 27.59 -9.21 -4.82
CA GLU A 249 26.23 -9.33 -5.33
C GLU A 249 25.69 -7.90 -5.47
N ASP A 250 25.37 -7.49 -6.70
CA ASP A 250 24.70 -6.22 -6.95
C ASP A 250 23.36 -6.26 -6.20
N PRO A 251 23.16 -5.41 -5.17
CA PRO A 251 21.88 -5.34 -4.48
C PRO A 251 20.82 -4.87 -5.48
N ASP A 252 19.69 -5.59 -5.49
CA ASP A 252 18.49 -5.22 -6.22
C ASP A 252 18.19 -3.72 -5.97
N PRO A 253 18.21 -2.84 -7.00
CA PRO A 253 18.18 -1.39 -6.81
C PRO A 253 16.85 -0.86 -6.23
N TYR A 254 15.90 -1.75 -5.92
CA TYR A 254 14.58 -1.42 -5.37
C TYR A 254 14.16 -2.38 -4.23
N GLY A 255 15.11 -2.73 -3.36
CA GLY A 255 14.85 -3.56 -2.19
C GLY A 255 14.10 -2.81 -1.07
N LEU A 256 12.87 -3.22 -0.78
CA LEU A 256 12.17 -2.88 0.46
C LEU A 256 12.73 -3.74 1.60
N ARG A 257 13.25 -3.11 2.66
CA ARG A 257 13.69 -3.81 3.88
C ARG A 257 12.96 -3.23 5.09
N ILE A 258 12.22 -4.09 5.78
CA ILE A 258 11.57 -3.81 7.06
C ILE A 258 12.50 -4.41 8.12
N GLU A 259 13.11 -3.59 8.96
CA GLU A 259 14.01 -4.05 10.02
C GLU A 259 13.39 -3.86 11.41
N GLY A 260 13.38 -4.93 12.21
CA GLY A 260 13.19 -4.87 13.67
C GLY A 260 11.77 -4.55 14.16
N GLY A 261 11.48 -4.89 15.41
CA GLY A 261 10.16 -4.79 16.08
C GLY A 261 9.62 -3.38 16.32
N GLY A 262 9.99 -2.42 15.47
CA GLY A 262 9.55 -1.03 15.50
C GLY A 262 9.09 -0.52 14.13
N ASN A 263 8.54 -1.38 13.25
CA ASN A 263 7.88 -1.00 11.97
C ASN A 263 8.56 0.12 11.15
N THR A 264 9.88 0.26 11.22
CA THR A 264 10.58 1.37 10.56
C THR A 264 10.70 1.07 9.08
N VAL A 265 10.25 2.00 8.25
CA VAL A 265 10.24 1.85 6.78
C VAL A 265 11.35 2.70 6.16
N HIS A 266 12.27 2.04 5.47
CA HIS A 266 13.32 2.69 4.67
C HIS A 266 13.08 2.43 3.16
N PHE A 267 13.20 3.48 2.35
CA PHE A 267 13.39 3.35 0.91
C PHE A 267 14.90 3.32 0.61
N TYR A 268 15.35 2.73 -0.49
CA TYR A 268 16.76 2.79 -0.91
C TYR A 268 16.86 3.29 -2.35
N GLY A 269 17.67 4.35 -2.55
CA GLY A 269 17.97 5.02 -3.82
C GLY A 269 18.53 6.43 -3.53
N ALA A 270 19.48 6.96 -4.33
CA ALA A 270 20.05 8.31 -4.10
C ALA A 270 19.12 9.42 -4.66
N PRO A 271 18.92 10.60 -4.04
CA PRO A 271 19.49 11.22 -2.81
C PRO A 271 18.83 10.67 -1.53
N PRO A 272 19.10 11.13 -0.27
CA PRO A 272 18.78 10.30 0.89
C PRO A 272 17.29 9.97 0.87
N PRO A 273 16.95 8.68 0.88
CA PRO A 273 15.58 8.24 0.82
C PRO A 273 14.83 8.90 1.97
N MET A 274 13.63 9.42 1.69
CA MET A 274 12.77 9.87 2.77
C MET A 274 12.36 8.66 3.57
N ASP A 275 13.03 8.44 4.69
CA ASP A 275 12.65 7.45 5.67
C ASP A 275 11.60 8.02 6.64
N GLU A 276 11.13 7.16 7.53
CA GLU A 276 10.15 7.52 8.54
C GLU A 276 10.65 8.61 9.49
N GLU A 277 11.93 8.62 9.84
CA GLU A 277 12.51 9.61 10.75
C GLU A 277 12.56 10.99 10.10
N ALA A 278 13.02 11.08 8.85
CA ALA A 278 13.02 12.32 8.08
C ALA A 278 11.60 12.85 7.82
N ALA A 279 10.67 11.96 7.49
CA ALA A 279 9.27 12.34 7.31
C ALA A 279 8.65 12.83 8.64
N ALA A 280 8.94 12.15 9.76
CA ALA A 280 8.46 12.54 11.07
C ALA A 280 9.06 13.89 11.54
N ALA A 281 10.34 14.16 11.22
CA ALA A 281 10.99 15.43 11.52
C ALA A 281 10.40 16.61 10.72
N LEU A 282 9.82 16.33 9.55
CA LEU A 282 9.10 17.30 8.73
C LEU A 282 7.62 17.42 9.12
N SER A 283 7.08 16.47 9.86
CA SER A 283 5.66 16.47 10.23
C SER A 283 5.42 17.21 11.54
N ALA A 284 4.31 17.95 11.57
CA ALA A 284 3.84 18.71 12.71
C ALA A 284 2.41 18.29 13.07
N GLN A 285 2.06 18.33 14.35
CA GLN A 285 0.71 18.07 14.84
C GLN A 285 0.09 19.38 15.33
N ILE A 286 -1.03 19.76 14.72
CA ILE A 286 -1.74 21.01 14.96
C ILE A 286 -2.89 20.73 15.91
N SER A 287 -2.86 21.29 17.11
CA SER A 287 -3.94 21.17 18.09
C SER A 287 -4.90 22.35 17.96
N TYR A 288 -6.19 22.07 17.70
CA TYR A 288 -7.26 23.07 17.63
C TYR A 288 -8.52 22.60 18.37
N GLY A 289 -8.83 23.26 19.49
CA GLY A 289 -9.91 22.80 20.37
C GLY A 289 -9.62 21.41 20.95
N THR A 290 -10.51 20.45 20.74
CA THR A 290 -10.36 19.04 21.14
C THR A 290 -9.97 18.14 19.95
N SER A 291 -9.53 18.74 18.86
CA SER A 291 -9.21 18.04 17.61
C SER A 291 -7.79 18.31 17.21
N GLU A 292 -7.26 17.41 16.39
CA GLU A 292 -5.90 17.45 15.91
C GLU A 292 -5.89 17.28 14.40
N ALA A 293 -4.93 17.92 13.76
CA ALA A 293 -4.59 17.75 12.37
C ALA A 293 -3.09 17.62 12.25
N SER A 294 -2.64 17.19 11.09
CA SER A 294 -1.23 17.14 10.74
C SER A 294 -0.86 18.34 9.86
N GLY A 295 0.42 18.66 9.80
CA GLY A 295 1.00 19.68 8.94
C GLY A 295 2.45 19.38 8.62
N LEU A 296 3.04 20.24 7.81
CA LEU A 296 4.41 20.19 7.34
C LEU A 296 5.19 21.36 7.91
N LEU A 297 6.27 21.08 8.64
CA LEU A 297 7.27 22.06 9.02
C LEU A 297 8.11 22.42 7.79
N VAL A 298 7.90 23.62 7.26
CA VAL A 298 8.61 24.12 6.08
C VAL A 298 9.99 24.67 6.45
N ASP A 299 10.04 25.37 7.57
CA ASP A 299 11.23 25.95 8.18
C ASP A 299 11.07 25.97 9.71
N GLY A 300 12.03 26.52 10.45
CA GLY A 300 11.97 26.55 11.92
C GLY A 300 10.82 27.36 12.53
N ARG A 301 9.99 28.07 11.75
CA ARG A 301 8.89 28.91 12.23
C ARG A 301 7.57 28.71 11.49
N THR A 302 7.56 28.03 10.36
CA THR A 302 6.40 27.97 9.47
C THR A 302 5.90 26.55 9.36
N VAL A 303 4.62 26.34 9.69
CA VAL A 303 3.91 25.07 9.47
C VAL A 303 2.80 25.28 8.45
N VAL A 304 2.75 24.41 7.45
CA VAL A 304 1.71 24.42 6.41
C VAL A 304 0.84 23.17 6.53
N SER A 305 -0.47 23.33 6.46
CA SER A 305 -1.41 22.21 6.43
C SER A 305 -2.49 22.42 5.38
N ALA A 306 -3.14 21.33 4.97
CA ALA A 306 -4.26 21.38 4.05
C ALA A 306 -5.46 20.65 4.65
N LEU A 307 -6.57 21.37 4.80
CA LEU A 307 -7.72 20.93 5.57
C LEU A 307 -9.01 21.17 4.80
N GLU A 308 -10.02 20.33 5.04
CA GLU A 308 -11.39 20.60 4.58
C GLU A 308 -11.90 21.91 5.20
N TRP A 309 -12.73 22.65 4.47
CA TRP A 309 -13.17 24.01 4.83
C TRP A 309 -13.72 24.15 6.26
N ASP A 310 -14.51 23.18 6.71
CA ASP A 310 -15.10 23.16 8.06
C ASP A 310 -14.04 22.99 9.15
N VAL A 311 -13.03 22.15 8.88
CA VAL A 311 -11.88 21.93 9.76
C VAL A 311 -10.98 23.16 9.77
N ALA A 312 -10.66 23.72 8.60
CA ALA A 312 -9.83 24.92 8.48
C ALA A 312 -10.46 26.12 9.19
N THR A 313 -11.78 26.30 9.08
CA THR A 313 -12.52 27.37 9.77
C THR A 313 -12.45 27.24 11.29
N LYS A 314 -12.51 26.01 11.82
CA LYS A 314 -12.32 25.74 13.26
C LYS A 314 -10.88 25.99 13.68
N ALA A 315 -9.91 25.47 12.92
CA ALA A 315 -8.49 25.66 13.17
C ALA A 315 -8.14 27.16 13.21
N ARG A 316 -8.66 27.95 12.27
CA ARG A 316 -8.45 29.41 12.24
C ARG A 316 -8.77 30.11 13.56
N ARG A 317 -9.79 29.63 14.30
CA ARG A 317 -10.27 30.25 15.55
C ARG A 317 -9.67 29.62 16.80
N LEU A 318 -9.26 28.35 16.71
CA LEU A 318 -9.00 27.51 17.87
C LEU A 318 -7.59 26.93 17.92
N VAL A 319 -6.76 27.15 16.91
CA VAL A 319 -5.33 26.77 16.97
C VAL A 319 -4.70 27.49 18.16
N ARG A 320 -4.01 26.72 18.99
CA ARG A 320 -3.28 27.21 20.16
C ARG A 320 -1.81 26.87 20.09
N SER A 321 -1.51 25.65 19.64
CA SER A 321 -0.17 25.10 19.65
C SER A 321 0.03 24.09 18.54
N VAL A 322 1.29 23.89 18.18
CA VAL A 322 1.76 22.90 17.22
C VAL A 322 2.86 22.10 17.90
N ASP A 323 2.75 20.77 17.88
CA ASP A 323 3.82 19.86 18.31
C ASP A 323 4.70 19.52 17.10
N VAL A 324 6.01 19.75 17.26
CA VAL A 324 7.03 19.44 16.25
C VAL A 324 8.15 18.69 16.94
N GLY A 325 8.36 17.43 16.56
CA GLY A 325 9.40 16.60 17.19
C GLY A 325 9.25 16.43 18.71
N GLY A 326 8.03 16.51 19.25
CA GLY A 326 7.78 16.46 20.70
C GLY A 326 7.92 17.81 21.41
N LEU A 327 8.20 18.89 20.70
CA LEU A 327 8.18 20.25 21.23
C LEU A 327 6.84 20.89 20.91
N THR A 328 6.03 21.15 21.93
CA THR A 328 4.77 21.89 21.78
C THR A 328 5.03 23.39 21.83
N VAL A 329 4.77 24.09 20.73
CA VAL A 329 5.03 25.52 20.56
C VAL A 329 3.73 26.28 20.27
N PRO A 330 3.48 27.44 20.90
CA PRO A 330 2.34 28.27 20.54
C PRO A 330 2.41 28.72 19.09
N ALA A 331 1.27 28.70 18.39
CA ALA A 331 1.21 29.06 16.98
C ALA A 331 0.00 29.95 16.69
N GLU A 332 0.11 30.78 15.66
CA GLU A 332 -0.97 31.61 15.16
C GLU A 332 -1.15 31.48 13.65
N VAL A 333 -2.37 31.71 13.21
CA VAL A 333 -2.75 31.54 11.81
C VAL A 333 -2.35 32.79 11.05
N ARG A 334 -1.37 32.66 10.16
CA ARG A 334 -0.80 33.75 9.37
C ARG A 334 -1.55 33.94 8.05
N GLU A 335 -1.85 32.86 7.35
CA GLU A 335 -2.51 32.88 6.04
C GLU A 335 -3.51 31.73 5.94
N VAL A 336 -4.63 31.98 5.24
CA VAL A 336 -5.59 30.96 4.83
C VAL A 336 -5.91 31.19 3.36
N SER A 337 -5.63 30.21 2.52
CA SER A 337 -5.84 30.31 1.07
C SER A 337 -6.77 29.18 0.60
N GLY A 338 -7.85 29.53 -0.08
CA GLY A 338 -8.73 28.55 -0.73
C GLY A 338 -8.04 27.94 -1.94
N VAL A 339 -8.27 26.65 -2.19
CA VAL A 339 -7.81 25.99 -3.41
C VAL A 339 -9.02 25.63 -4.27
N ASP A 340 -9.21 26.38 -5.34
CA ASP A 340 -10.32 26.20 -6.27
C ASP A 340 -10.09 25.00 -7.21
N GLY A 341 -11.17 24.53 -7.85
CA GLY A 341 -11.09 23.49 -8.89
C GLY A 341 -10.93 22.06 -8.38
N LEU A 342 -11.09 21.84 -7.06
CA LEU A 342 -10.99 20.52 -6.41
C LEU A 342 -12.35 19.81 -6.32
N ALA A 343 -13.02 19.66 -7.46
CA ALA A 343 -14.32 18.99 -7.56
C ALA A 343 -15.33 19.49 -6.49
N HIS A 344 -15.92 18.58 -5.70
CA HIS A 344 -16.94 18.86 -4.66
C HIS A 344 -16.33 19.04 -3.26
N LYS A 345 -15.02 19.33 -3.16
CA LYS A 345 -14.34 19.50 -1.88
C LYS A 345 -13.71 20.88 -1.80
N ASP A 346 -14.25 21.69 -0.89
CA ASP A 346 -13.64 22.96 -0.51
C ASP A 346 -12.48 22.66 0.44
N VAL A 347 -11.25 22.86 -0.06
CA VAL A 347 -10.01 22.66 0.69
C VAL A 347 -9.34 24.01 0.89
N GLN A 348 -8.83 24.23 2.09
CA GLN A 348 -8.03 25.41 2.43
C GLN A 348 -6.62 24.99 2.81
N LEU A 349 -5.65 25.76 2.33
CA LEU A 349 -4.29 25.76 2.84
C LEU A 349 -4.21 26.70 4.03
N LEU A 350 -3.60 26.22 5.10
CA LEU A 350 -3.42 26.92 6.36
C LEU A 350 -1.92 27.12 6.59
N VAL A 351 -1.50 28.37 6.78
CA VAL A 351 -0.13 28.70 7.18
C VAL A 351 -0.15 29.16 8.63
N LEU A 352 0.62 28.45 9.46
CA LEU A 352 0.80 28.74 10.87
C LEU A 352 2.21 29.29 11.10
N GLU A 353 2.29 30.35 11.88
CA GLU A 353 3.55 30.91 12.37
C GLU A 353 3.76 30.50 13.83
N LEU A 354 4.89 29.86 14.11
CA LEU A 354 5.31 29.46 15.44
C LEU A 354 5.88 30.68 16.18
N ARG A 355 5.41 30.90 17.40
CA ARG A 355 5.87 32.02 18.24
C ARG A 355 7.32 31.86 18.66
N GLU A 356 7.76 30.63 18.83
CA GLU A 356 9.15 30.28 19.12
C GLU A 356 9.71 29.43 17.98
N PRO A 357 10.95 29.67 17.54
CA PRO A 357 11.54 28.87 16.49
C PRO A 357 11.89 27.48 17.02
N VAL A 358 11.56 26.45 16.25
CA VAL A 358 12.03 25.08 16.45
C VAL A 358 13.28 24.83 15.59
N PRO A 359 14.12 23.84 15.94
CA PRO A 359 15.21 23.43 15.08
C PRO A 359 14.69 23.15 13.66
N PRO A 360 15.27 23.78 12.61
CA PRO A 360 14.83 23.52 11.25
C PRO A 360 15.10 22.05 10.88
N PRO A 361 14.31 21.48 9.98
CA PRO A 361 14.53 20.11 9.55
C PRO A 361 15.90 19.99 8.87
N ALA A 362 16.62 18.90 9.14
CA ALA A 362 17.95 18.67 8.57
C ALA A 362 17.93 18.58 7.03
N VAL A 363 16.78 18.18 6.47
CA VAL A 363 16.55 18.06 5.03
C VAL A 363 15.54 19.13 4.61
N PRO A 364 15.87 20.02 3.66
CA PRO A 364 14.91 21.00 3.16
C PRO A 364 13.79 20.30 2.40
N VAL A 365 12.56 20.78 2.58
CA VAL A 365 11.39 20.30 1.84
C VAL A 365 11.60 20.52 0.35
N ARG A 366 11.45 19.47 -0.46
CA ARG A 366 11.42 19.56 -1.93
C ARG A 366 10.04 19.23 -2.43
N LEU A 367 9.57 19.86 -3.51
CA LEU A 367 8.26 19.56 -4.07
C LEU A 367 8.37 18.52 -5.20
N ASP A 368 7.64 17.43 -5.08
CA ASP A 368 7.43 16.48 -6.18
C ASP A 368 6.07 16.77 -6.83
N ARG A 369 6.07 17.71 -7.76
CA ARG A 369 4.84 18.17 -8.43
C ARG A 369 4.27 17.16 -9.43
N LYS A 370 5.08 16.19 -9.89
CA LYS A 370 4.71 15.23 -10.94
C LYS A 370 5.11 13.81 -10.53
N PRO A 371 4.57 13.28 -9.41
CA PRO A 371 4.85 11.93 -9.01
C PRO A 371 4.30 10.94 -10.06
N PRO A 372 5.05 9.90 -10.42
CA PRO A 372 4.55 8.86 -11.33
C PRO A 372 3.34 8.15 -10.72
N ILE A 373 2.30 7.90 -11.51
CA ILE A 373 1.22 6.99 -11.08
C ILE A 373 1.82 5.60 -10.88
N GLY A 374 1.44 4.94 -9.79
CA GLY A 374 2.01 3.67 -9.34
C GLY A 374 3.16 3.82 -8.33
N SER A 375 3.61 5.05 -8.05
CA SER A 375 4.61 5.30 -7.02
C SER A 375 4.05 5.03 -5.62
N ARG A 376 4.90 4.56 -4.72
CA ARG A 376 4.60 4.53 -3.30
C ARG A 376 4.92 5.87 -2.66
N LEU A 377 4.06 6.25 -1.73
CA LEU A 377 4.20 7.45 -0.93
C LEU A 377 4.30 7.04 0.55
N LEU A 378 5.13 7.74 1.28
CA LEU A 378 5.22 7.67 2.73
C LEU A 378 4.40 8.79 3.34
N ALA A 379 3.41 8.42 4.14
CA ALA A 379 2.77 9.33 5.09
C ALA A 379 3.52 9.20 6.42
N SER A 380 3.87 10.32 7.03
CA SER A 380 4.23 10.34 8.44
C SER A 380 3.47 11.44 9.15
N ALA A 381 2.91 11.11 10.29
CA ALA A 381 2.11 12.01 11.10
C ALA A 381 2.11 11.55 12.55
N ARG A 382 1.40 12.28 13.39
CA ARG A 382 1.04 11.84 14.73
C ARG A 382 -0.46 11.66 14.82
N ASN A 383 -0.86 10.46 15.24
CA ASN A 383 -2.20 10.24 15.77
C ASN A 383 -2.16 10.60 17.28
N PRO A 384 -3.27 11.05 17.89
CA PRO A 384 -3.37 11.30 19.34
C PRO A 384 -2.70 10.26 20.25
N TYR A 385 -2.61 8.99 19.81
CA TYR A 385 -2.05 7.91 20.63
C TYR A 385 -0.56 7.62 20.38
N ARG A 386 -0.03 7.89 19.18
CA ARG A 386 1.36 7.55 18.80
C ARG A 386 1.75 8.15 17.44
N PRO A 387 3.07 8.25 17.16
CA PRO A 387 3.55 8.40 15.80
C PRO A 387 2.90 7.36 14.89
N TYR A 388 2.44 7.81 13.72
CA TYR A 388 1.79 6.97 12.72
C TYR A 388 2.45 7.23 11.38
N SER A 389 2.95 6.16 10.78
CA SER A 389 3.46 6.19 9.42
C SER A 389 2.79 5.09 8.62
N CYS A 390 2.49 5.37 7.35
CA CYS A 390 1.98 4.35 6.45
C CYS A 390 2.47 4.54 5.02
N LEU A 391 2.44 3.44 4.27
CA LEU A 391 2.72 3.42 2.86
C LEU A 391 1.40 3.40 2.08
N VAL A 392 1.30 4.26 1.07
CA VAL A 392 0.15 4.32 0.17
C VAL A 392 0.60 4.31 -1.29
N ASP A 393 -0.17 3.67 -2.15
CA ASP A 393 0.07 3.65 -3.59
C ASP A 393 -0.67 4.80 -4.27
N LEU A 394 0.03 5.60 -5.08
CA LEU A 394 -0.59 6.60 -5.94
C LEU A 394 -1.29 5.93 -7.13
N ARG A 395 -2.63 5.93 -7.16
CA ARG A 395 -3.44 5.21 -8.17
C ARG A 395 -3.99 6.08 -9.29
N GLY A 396 -3.79 7.39 -9.25
CA GLY A 396 -4.24 8.29 -10.31
C GLY A 396 -4.68 9.66 -9.80
N ARG A 397 -5.61 10.29 -10.52
CA ARG A 397 -6.17 11.60 -10.18
C ARG A 397 -7.69 11.58 -10.28
N THR A 398 -8.34 12.48 -9.55
CA THR A 398 -9.80 12.72 -9.64
C THR A 398 -10.01 14.23 -9.56
N GLY A 399 -10.29 14.86 -10.70
CA GLY A 399 -10.20 16.31 -10.82
C GLY A 399 -8.77 16.79 -10.53
N GLY A 400 -8.64 17.83 -9.70
CA GLY A 400 -7.34 18.33 -9.25
C GLY A 400 -6.62 17.43 -8.23
N LEU A 401 -7.34 16.52 -7.54
CA LEU A 401 -6.82 15.72 -6.44
C LEU A 401 -6.04 14.49 -6.91
N LEU A 402 -5.05 14.07 -6.12
CA LEU A 402 -4.35 12.80 -6.28
C LEU A 402 -5.13 11.70 -5.55
N ARG A 403 -5.30 10.54 -6.19
CA ARG A 403 -6.00 9.40 -5.60
C ARG A 403 -4.98 8.38 -5.10
N VAL A 404 -5.02 8.07 -3.82
CA VAL A 404 -4.13 7.10 -3.17
C VAL A 404 -4.91 5.92 -2.60
N VAL A 405 -4.27 4.75 -2.55
CA VAL A 405 -4.83 3.54 -1.95
C VAL A 405 -3.83 2.94 -0.98
N GLY A 406 -4.29 2.63 0.24
CA GLY A 406 -3.49 2.07 1.32
C GLY A 406 -4.21 2.25 2.65
N GLU A 407 -3.72 1.62 3.72
CA GLU A 407 -4.33 1.78 5.05
C GLU A 407 -3.98 3.16 5.63
N MET A 408 -4.97 4.06 5.59
CA MET A 408 -4.85 5.43 6.10
C MET A 408 -5.78 5.62 7.29
N ASP A 409 -5.21 6.14 8.37
CA ASP A 409 -5.98 6.60 9.51
C ASP A 409 -6.71 7.92 9.15
N GLY A 410 -7.93 8.10 9.67
CA GLY A 410 -8.69 9.33 9.52
C GLY A 410 -8.07 10.52 10.27
N ALA A 411 -7.16 10.27 11.23
CA ALA A 411 -6.39 11.28 11.95
C ALA A 411 -5.30 11.93 11.09
N LEU A 412 -4.94 11.35 9.95
CA LEU A 412 -3.93 11.89 9.03
C LEU A 412 -4.41 13.09 8.20
N ARG A 413 -5.46 13.79 8.62
CA ARG A 413 -5.92 15.00 7.92
C ARG A 413 -4.83 16.06 7.96
N GLY A 414 -4.47 16.59 6.80
CA GLY A 414 -3.37 17.52 6.63
C GLY A 414 -1.99 16.87 6.68
N ALA A 415 -1.87 15.54 6.73
CA ALA A 415 -0.56 14.89 6.80
C ALA A 415 0.20 15.06 5.47
N PRO A 416 1.48 15.48 5.51
CA PRO A 416 2.31 15.52 4.32
C PRO A 416 2.62 14.10 3.84
N MET A 417 2.65 13.95 2.52
CA MET A 417 2.91 12.70 1.82
C MET A 417 4.13 12.88 0.95
N PHE A 418 5.12 12.00 1.10
CA PHE A 418 6.41 12.11 0.42
C PHE A 418 6.59 10.98 -0.59
N SER A 419 7.18 11.27 -1.74
CA SER A 419 7.60 10.23 -2.68
C SER A 419 8.87 9.54 -2.20
N GLU A 420 9.19 8.39 -2.79
CA GLU A 420 10.44 7.66 -2.54
C GLU A 420 11.71 8.51 -2.83
N ARG A 421 11.56 9.59 -3.61
CA ARG A 421 12.63 10.57 -3.92
C ARG A 421 12.79 11.64 -2.84
N GLY A 422 11.97 11.57 -1.79
CA GLY A 422 11.87 12.53 -0.70
C GLY A 422 11.30 13.89 -1.06
N GLY A 423 10.57 13.99 -2.18
CA GLY A 423 9.80 15.18 -2.47
C GLY A 423 8.38 15.08 -1.90
N LEU A 424 7.88 16.19 -1.35
CA LEU A 424 6.50 16.36 -0.95
C LEU A 424 5.60 16.24 -2.18
N VAL A 425 4.74 15.24 -2.19
CA VAL A 425 3.75 14.98 -3.24
C VAL A 425 2.46 15.73 -2.97
N GLY A 426 2.08 15.88 -1.70
CA GLY A 426 0.85 16.55 -1.33
C GLY A 426 0.47 16.36 0.13
N PHE A 427 -0.75 16.77 0.46
CA PHE A 427 -1.33 16.65 1.80
C PHE A 427 -2.57 15.78 1.75
N GLN A 428 -2.74 14.88 2.72
CA GLN A 428 -3.99 14.14 2.84
C GLN A 428 -5.13 15.08 3.22
N ILE A 429 -6.19 15.08 2.43
CA ILE A 429 -7.40 15.85 2.72
C ILE A 429 -8.49 14.96 3.31
N SER A 430 -8.67 13.78 2.74
CA SER A 430 -9.75 12.89 3.15
C SER A 430 -9.48 11.44 2.87
N THR A 431 -10.11 10.59 3.67
CA THR A 431 -10.18 9.15 3.49
C THR A 431 -11.64 8.74 3.33
N TYR A 432 -11.88 7.68 2.56
CA TYR A 432 -13.19 7.05 2.47
C TYR A 432 -13.45 6.25 3.74
N ARG A 433 -14.73 5.94 4.03
CA ARG A 433 -15.15 5.30 5.31
C ARG A 433 -14.44 3.98 5.65
N ASN A 434 -13.87 3.31 4.66
CA ASN A 434 -13.13 2.06 4.84
C ASN A 434 -11.62 2.25 5.09
N GLY A 435 -11.11 3.49 5.07
CA GLY A 435 -9.70 3.80 5.31
C GLY A 435 -8.74 3.37 4.20
N THR A 436 -9.21 2.72 3.12
CA THR A 436 -8.34 2.18 2.06
C THR A 436 -8.17 3.10 0.87
N LEU A 437 -9.08 4.05 0.66
CA LEU A 437 -9.04 5.02 -0.42
C LEU A 437 -8.92 6.43 0.16
N GLY A 438 -7.99 7.23 -0.37
CA GLY A 438 -7.72 8.58 0.08
C GLY A 438 -7.49 9.54 -1.06
N TYR A 439 -7.62 10.83 -0.75
CA TYR A 439 -7.36 11.92 -1.67
C TYR A 439 -6.33 12.87 -1.08
N LEU A 440 -5.32 13.19 -1.90
CA LEU A 440 -4.31 14.18 -1.56
C LEU A 440 -4.53 15.45 -2.36
N LEU A 441 -4.34 16.59 -1.70
CA LEU A 441 -4.10 17.86 -2.35
C LEU A 441 -2.68 17.85 -2.91
N PRO A 442 -2.47 17.99 -4.23
CA PRO A 442 -1.13 17.97 -4.81
C PRO A 442 -0.27 19.12 -4.25
N ALA A 443 1.04 18.90 -4.11
CA ALA A 443 1.99 19.91 -3.64
C ALA A 443 2.02 21.18 -4.51
N ALA A 444 1.61 21.08 -5.79
CA ALA A 444 1.44 22.25 -6.66
C ALA A 444 0.38 23.25 -6.16
N ALA A 445 -0.55 22.83 -5.29
CA ALA A 445 -1.51 23.74 -4.67
C ALA A 445 -0.82 24.76 -3.75
N LEU A 446 0.39 24.48 -3.26
CA LEU A 446 1.16 25.41 -2.44
C LEU A 446 1.55 26.69 -3.19
N ASP A 447 1.49 26.69 -4.52
CA ASP A 447 1.69 27.88 -5.34
C ASP A 447 0.60 28.96 -5.08
N ALA A 448 -0.51 28.59 -4.42
CA ALA A 448 -1.54 29.52 -3.98
C ALA A 448 -1.19 30.28 -2.68
N LEU A 449 -0.09 29.91 -2.00
CA LEU A 449 0.37 30.60 -0.81
C LEU A 449 1.23 31.81 -1.19
N THR A 450 0.99 32.93 -0.52
CA THR A 450 1.72 34.18 -0.74
C THR A 450 2.78 34.44 0.32
N THR A 451 2.64 33.85 1.51
CA THR A 451 3.54 34.10 2.65
C THR A 451 4.67 33.09 2.78
N VAL A 452 4.64 31.97 2.05
CA VAL A 452 5.62 30.89 2.14
C VAL A 452 6.38 30.74 0.83
N SER A 453 7.70 30.88 0.87
CA SER A 453 8.58 30.62 -0.28
C SER A 453 9.14 29.21 -0.18
N LEU A 454 8.62 28.29 -0.98
CA LEU A 454 9.14 26.92 -1.06
C LEU A 454 10.21 26.83 -2.15
N PRO A 455 11.33 26.12 -1.90
CA PRO A 455 12.31 25.85 -2.95
C PRO A 455 11.66 25.00 -4.05
N GLY A 456 11.81 25.47 -5.29
CA GLY A 456 11.11 24.95 -6.48
C GLY A 456 11.63 23.63 -7.03
#